data_AF-K1WUL5-F1
#
_entry.id   AF-K1WUL5-F1
#
_cell.length_a   1.000
_cell.length_b   1.000
_cell.length_c   1.000
_cell.angle_alpha   90.00
_cell.angle_beta   90.00
_cell.angle_gamma   90.00
#
_symmetry.space_group_name_H-M   'P 1'
#
loop_
_entity.id
_entity.type
_entity.pdbx_description
1 polymer ?
#
loop_
_entity_poly.entity_id
_entity_poly.type
_entity_poly.pdbx_seq_one_letter_code
_entity_poly.pdbx_strand_id
1 'polypeptide(L)'
;MTNDPSPLELLERVRREEGRVLYAAAPMVRYSKLAFRETVARVGGVDLVWTPMILAKEFNRSALARDSDFTLAPSPTPTIVQLGVNSPQEMHRSTLLLAPHVNGIDINCGCPQSWACAETLGAALMHQPALVSALVRSAKSALASLGLQGRKTVSVKIRVHAAIHETRAFVRAVEDAGVDFITVHGRTRSTPSSKPVDLDAIRAVKAAARVPVLANGDVFTLADVRRVVEATGVDGVMSARGLLEDPGLFAHHHHHHHPHHPEPAAPAAPAEPAAAEERRRRWKVLEHFVIQVIRAPIPFKLVVHHLSEMGSSDRERKGSLFSKEEKARLMECKTMLELLDWLDELGDGREIRR
;
A
#
# COMPACT_ATOMS: atom_id res chain seq x y z
N MET A 1 -6.22 3.29 26.38
CA MET A 1 -5.07 3.13 25.46
C MET A 1 -5.45 2.04 24.48
N THR A 2 -5.67 2.36 23.21
CA THR A 2 -6.02 1.35 22.20
C THR A 2 -4.81 0.44 21.96
N ASN A 3 -5.06 -0.88 21.96
CA ASN A 3 -4.09 -1.91 21.58
C ASN A 3 -3.86 -1.88 20.06
N ASP A 4 -3.28 -0.79 19.54
CA ASP A 4 -2.85 -0.75 18.14
C ASP A 4 -1.55 -1.53 17.99
N PRO A 5 -1.52 -2.62 17.21
CA PRO A 5 -0.32 -3.42 17.05
C PRO A 5 0.77 -2.64 16.31
N SER A 6 2.01 -2.83 16.75
CA SER A 6 3.19 -2.37 16.01
C SER A 6 3.28 -3.12 14.67
N PRO A 7 3.75 -2.50 13.58
CA PRO A 7 4.00 -3.21 12.32
C PRO A 7 4.96 -4.41 12.44
N LEU A 8 5.89 -4.39 13.41
CA LEU A 8 6.74 -5.55 13.69
C LEU A 8 5.96 -6.71 14.31
N GLU A 9 5.05 -6.41 15.26
CA GLU A 9 4.16 -7.42 15.85
C GLU A 9 3.23 -8.01 14.79
N LEU A 10 2.77 -7.21 13.82
CA LEU A 10 1.98 -7.68 12.69
C LEU A 10 2.75 -8.67 11.81
N LEU A 11 4.00 -8.35 11.47
CA LEU A 11 4.89 -9.26 10.71
C LEU A 11 5.05 -10.60 11.42
N GLU A 12 5.32 -10.57 12.72
CA GLU A 12 5.49 -11.78 13.54
C GLU A 12 4.19 -12.58 13.66
N ARG A 13 3.07 -11.90 13.93
CA ARG A 13 1.75 -12.51 14.09
C ARG A 13 1.33 -13.24 12.82
N VAL A 14 1.35 -12.56 11.68
CA VAL A 14 0.96 -13.13 10.38
C VAL A 14 1.81 -14.37 10.07
N ARG A 15 3.13 -14.30 10.31
CA ARG A 15 4.02 -15.44 10.09
C ARG A 15 3.69 -16.62 11.01
N ARG A 16 3.46 -16.37 12.30
CA ARG A 16 3.28 -17.42 13.31
C ARG A 16 1.90 -18.05 13.26
N GLU A 17 0.87 -17.24 13.13
CA GLU A 17 -0.53 -17.67 13.27
C GLU A 17 -1.14 -18.08 11.93
N GLU A 18 -0.73 -17.44 10.83
CA GLU A 18 -1.30 -17.69 9.50
C GLU A 18 -0.34 -18.44 8.56
N GLY A 19 0.93 -18.64 8.96
CA GLY A 19 1.91 -19.39 8.17
C GLY A 19 2.24 -18.75 6.81
N ARG A 20 1.99 -17.44 6.66
CA ARG A 20 2.24 -16.67 5.42
C ARG A 20 3.07 -15.42 5.70
N VAL A 21 3.44 -14.71 4.64
CA VAL A 21 4.07 -13.40 4.74
C VAL A 21 3.01 -12.29 4.87
N LEU A 22 3.43 -11.12 5.38
CA LEU A 22 2.57 -9.95 5.48
C LEU A 22 2.21 -9.39 4.09
N TYR A 23 0.95 -8.99 3.90
CA TYR A 23 0.45 -8.35 2.68
C TYR A 23 0.24 -6.86 2.90
N ALA A 24 0.89 -6.04 2.08
CA ALA A 24 0.91 -4.59 2.21
C ALA A 24 0.37 -3.87 0.96
N ALA A 25 -0.35 -2.76 1.18
CA ALA A 25 -0.71 -1.82 0.13
C ALA A 25 0.33 -0.70 0.03
N ALA A 26 0.90 -0.54 -1.16
CA ALA A 26 1.94 0.44 -1.41
C ALA A 26 1.43 1.89 -1.32
N PRO A 27 2.31 2.84 -0.92
CA PRO A 27 2.04 4.25 -1.09
C PRO A 27 1.99 4.61 -2.58
N MET A 28 0.92 5.28 -2.99
CA MET A 28 0.72 5.76 -4.35
C MET A 28 0.22 7.19 -4.30
N VAL A 29 1.03 8.12 -4.83
CA VAL A 29 0.69 9.55 -4.89
C VAL A 29 -0.69 9.69 -5.53
N ARG A 30 -1.61 10.37 -4.84
CA ARG A 30 -3.04 10.53 -5.16
C ARG A 30 -3.92 9.27 -5.08
N TYR A 31 -3.41 8.08 -5.37
CA TYR A 31 -4.24 6.87 -5.48
C TYR A 31 -4.44 6.12 -4.15
N SER A 32 -3.48 6.15 -3.22
CA SER A 32 -3.65 5.51 -1.90
C SER A 32 -4.34 6.42 -0.88
N LYS A 33 -5.31 7.24 -1.31
CA LYS A 33 -6.14 8.07 -0.41
C LYS A 33 -7.07 7.19 0.45
N LEU A 34 -7.70 7.79 1.47
CA LEU A 34 -8.41 7.06 2.51
C LEU A 34 -9.43 6.05 1.96
N ALA A 35 -10.26 6.45 0.99
CA ALA A 35 -11.25 5.56 0.40
C ALA A 35 -10.64 4.26 -0.17
N PHE A 36 -9.51 4.37 -0.88
CA PHE A 36 -8.81 3.21 -1.43
C PHE A 36 -8.16 2.37 -0.34
N ARG A 37 -7.52 3.00 0.66
CA ARG A 37 -6.88 2.26 1.78
C ARG A 37 -7.89 1.46 2.60
N GLU A 38 -9.05 2.05 2.89
CA GLU A 38 -10.12 1.34 3.59
C GLU A 38 -10.67 0.19 2.76
N THR A 39 -10.75 0.35 1.43
CA THR A 39 -11.18 -0.73 0.53
C THR A 39 -10.22 -1.92 0.56
N VAL A 40 -8.93 -1.68 0.30
CA VAL A 40 -7.94 -2.77 0.26
C VAL A 40 -7.76 -3.43 1.62
N ALA A 41 -8.01 -2.72 2.71
CA ALA A 41 -7.93 -3.28 4.06
C ALA A 41 -9.17 -4.11 4.43
N ARG A 42 -10.37 -3.54 4.29
CA ARG A 42 -11.60 -4.15 4.81
C ARG A 42 -12.10 -5.32 3.98
N VAL A 43 -11.96 -5.21 2.66
CA VAL A 43 -12.43 -6.24 1.72
C VAL A 43 -11.30 -6.80 0.86
N GLY A 44 -10.14 -6.15 0.89
CA GLY A 44 -9.00 -6.48 0.05
C GLY A 44 -7.99 -7.45 0.62
N GLY A 45 -8.09 -7.66 1.93
CA GLY A 45 -7.24 -8.57 2.66
C GLY A 45 -5.80 -8.10 2.89
N VAL A 46 -5.58 -6.78 2.87
CA VAL A 46 -4.30 -6.16 3.21
C VAL A 46 -4.14 -6.01 4.72
N ASP A 47 -2.99 -6.40 5.26
CA ASP A 47 -2.67 -6.31 6.69
C ASP A 47 -2.19 -4.91 7.10
N LEU A 48 -1.51 -4.21 6.18
CA LEU A 48 -0.82 -2.94 6.45
C LEU A 48 -0.90 -1.99 5.24
N VAL A 49 -1.34 -0.76 5.47
CA VAL A 49 -1.53 0.24 4.40
C VAL A 49 -0.63 1.46 4.57
N TRP A 50 -0.28 2.10 3.45
CA TRP A 50 0.47 3.36 3.45
C TRP A 50 -0.37 4.52 2.91
N THR A 51 -0.23 5.70 3.53
CA THR A 51 -0.74 6.95 2.96
C THR A 51 -0.11 7.24 1.59
N PRO A 52 -0.65 8.19 0.80
CA PRO A 52 0.14 8.80 -0.27
C PRO A 52 1.42 9.41 0.33
N MET A 53 2.44 9.61 -0.49
CA MET A 53 3.63 10.36 -0.06
C MET A 53 3.20 11.79 0.32
N ILE A 54 3.41 12.16 1.57
CA ILE A 54 3.16 13.49 2.12
C ILE A 54 4.50 14.24 2.15
N LEU A 55 4.52 15.49 1.69
CA LEU A 55 5.72 16.30 1.78
C LEU A 55 5.83 16.91 3.19
N ALA A 56 6.86 16.52 3.94
CA ALA A 56 6.98 16.84 5.36
C ALA A 56 7.03 18.36 5.63
N LYS A 57 7.72 19.10 4.75
CA LYS A 57 7.88 20.55 4.87
C LYS A 57 6.54 21.29 4.76
N GLU A 58 5.71 20.90 3.79
CA GLU A 58 4.39 21.46 3.54
C GLU A 58 3.43 21.08 4.68
N PHE A 59 3.46 19.81 5.09
CA PHE A 59 2.67 19.29 6.22
C PHE A 59 2.96 20.04 7.54
N ASN A 60 4.22 20.34 7.81
CA ASN A 60 4.60 21.05 9.03
C ASN A 60 4.15 22.52 9.00
N ARG A 61 4.22 23.18 7.83
CA ARG A 61 3.99 24.62 7.69
C ARG A 61 2.51 25.01 7.55
N SER A 62 1.66 24.14 7.02
CA SER A 62 0.30 24.50 6.62
C SER A 62 -0.74 23.51 7.16
N ALA A 63 -1.68 24.00 7.97
CA ALA A 63 -2.83 23.21 8.41
C ALA A 63 -3.67 22.74 7.21
N LEU A 64 -3.85 23.59 6.20
CA LEU A 64 -4.57 23.22 4.97
C LEU A 64 -3.89 22.05 4.23
N ALA A 65 -2.55 22.02 4.20
CA ALA A 65 -1.82 20.89 3.62
C ALA A 65 -2.05 19.61 4.45
N ARG A 66 -2.03 19.71 5.80
CA ARG A 66 -2.32 18.57 6.67
C ARG A 66 -3.69 17.99 6.42
N ASP A 67 -4.71 18.84 6.39
CA ASP A 67 -6.11 18.43 6.21
C ASP A 67 -6.34 17.80 4.82
N SER A 68 -5.60 18.25 3.80
CA SER A 68 -5.70 17.71 2.44
C SER A 68 -4.96 16.38 2.26
N ASP A 69 -3.77 16.25 2.85
CA ASP A 69 -2.85 15.14 2.60
C ASP A 69 -3.04 13.97 3.57
N PHE A 70 -3.47 14.23 4.81
CA PHE A 70 -3.58 13.25 5.87
C PHE A 70 -5.01 13.11 6.39
N THR A 71 -5.56 11.91 6.19
CA THR A 71 -6.89 11.53 6.66
C THR A 71 -6.84 10.08 7.12
N LEU A 72 -7.58 9.74 8.18
CA LEU A 72 -7.75 8.40 8.70
C LEU A 72 -9.23 8.10 8.92
N ALA A 73 -9.60 6.82 8.89
CA ALA A 73 -10.90 6.38 9.35
C ALA A 73 -10.95 6.43 10.90
N PRO A 74 -12.14 6.51 11.52
CA PRO A 74 -12.29 6.46 12.98
C PRO A 74 -11.70 5.20 13.62
N SER A 75 -11.79 4.06 12.92
CA SER A 75 -11.11 2.81 13.26
C SER A 75 -10.21 2.46 12.08
N PRO A 76 -8.99 3.02 12.03
CA PRO A 76 -8.10 2.82 10.91
C PRO A 76 -7.52 1.42 10.95
N THR A 77 -7.37 0.82 9.78
CA THR A 77 -6.46 -0.33 9.62
C THR A 77 -5.04 0.10 10.00
N PRO A 78 -4.16 -0.81 10.47
CA PRO A 78 -2.76 -0.49 10.66
C PRO A 78 -2.19 0.31 9.49
N THR A 79 -1.82 1.55 9.76
CA THR A 79 -1.47 2.55 8.75
C THR A 79 -0.08 3.10 9.01
N ILE A 80 0.69 3.28 7.94
CA ILE A 80 1.98 3.96 7.97
C ILE A 80 1.90 5.22 7.13
N VAL A 81 2.40 6.34 7.67
CA VAL A 81 2.53 7.57 6.89
C VAL A 81 3.86 7.57 6.15
N GLN A 82 3.83 7.74 4.83
CA GLN A 82 5.04 7.94 4.04
C GLN A 82 5.35 9.42 3.86
N LEU A 83 6.58 9.81 4.22
CA LEU A 83 7.09 11.17 4.07
C LEU A 83 8.09 11.29 2.92
N GLY A 84 7.90 12.31 2.09
CA GLY A 84 8.95 12.90 1.27
C GLY A 84 9.65 13.97 2.11
N VAL A 85 10.89 13.72 2.53
CA VAL A 85 11.63 14.59 3.44
C VAL A 85 13.14 14.50 3.21
N ASN A 86 13.82 15.64 3.34
CA ASN A 86 15.28 15.78 3.21
C ASN A 86 15.92 16.60 4.35
N SER A 87 15.16 16.90 5.40
CA SER A 87 15.62 17.64 6.59
C SER A 87 15.30 16.85 7.87
N PRO A 88 16.30 16.57 8.72
CA PRO A 88 16.07 15.95 10.03
C PRO A 88 15.10 16.74 10.92
N GLN A 89 15.11 18.07 10.84
CA GLN A 89 14.21 18.93 11.61
C GLN A 89 12.77 18.80 11.14
N GLU A 90 12.54 18.79 9.83
CA GLU A 90 11.20 18.56 9.28
C GLU A 90 10.71 17.14 9.59
N MET A 91 11.60 16.14 9.53
CA MET A 91 11.29 14.76 9.92
C MET A 91 10.85 14.66 11.38
N HIS A 92 11.56 15.33 12.29
CA HIS A 92 11.23 15.34 13.72
C HIS A 92 9.82 15.89 13.94
N ARG A 93 9.56 17.09 13.39
CA ARG A 93 8.28 17.80 13.55
C ARG A 93 7.11 17.00 12.97
N SER A 94 7.26 16.46 11.76
CA SER A 94 6.22 15.63 11.16
C SER A 94 5.96 14.36 11.96
N THR A 95 7.02 13.72 12.50
CA THR A 95 6.88 12.54 13.36
C THR A 95 6.10 12.87 14.64
N LEU A 96 6.39 14.01 15.29
CA LEU A 96 5.65 14.44 16.47
C LEU A 96 4.15 14.63 16.21
N LEU A 97 3.81 15.17 15.04
CA LEU A 97 2.42 15.42 14.65
C LEU A 97 1.68 14.16 14.22
N LEU A 98 2.36 13.20 13.59
CA LEU A 98 1.74 12.03 12.95
C LEU A 98 1.72 10.79 13.83
N ALA A 99 2.80 10.50 14.56
CA ALA A 99 2.99 9.25 15.29
C ALA A 99 1.89 8.90 16.30
N PRO A 100 1.22 9.87 16.97
CA PRO A 100 0.07 9.57 17.83
C PRO A 100 -1.11 8.91 17.10
N HIS A 101 -1.22 9.07 15.78
CA HIS A 101 -2.38 8.68 14.99
C HIS A 101 -2.15 7.45 14.09
N VAL A 102 -0.91 7.01 13.91
CA VAL A 102 -0.55 5.94 12.97
C VAL A 102 0.33 4.86 13.62
N ASN A 103 0.58 3.75 12.93
CA ASN A 103 1.37 2.63 13.43
C ASN A 103 2.87 2.78 13.11
N GLY A 104 3.21 3.64 12.15
CA GLY A 104 4.59 3.95 11.84
C GLY A 104 4.77 5.13 10.89
N ILE A 105 6.03 5.53 10.74
CA ILE A 105 6.50 6.54 9.79
C ILE A 105 7.42 5.84 8.78
N ASP A 106 7.28 6.18 7.50
CA ASP A 106 8.13 5.68 6.41
C ASP A 106 8.79 6.83 5.67
N ILE A 107 10.05 6.66 5.27
CA ILE A 107 10.78 7.62 4.44
C ILE A 107 10.80 7.12 2.99
N ASN A 108 10.31 7.95 2.07
CA ASN A 108 10.35 7.63 0.64
C ASN A 108 11.75 7.86 0.08
N CYS A 109 12.47 6.77 -0.17
CA CYS A 109 13.77 6.75 -0.85
C CYS A 109 13.68 6.11 -2.25
N GLY A 110 12.49 6.05 -2.85
CA GLY A 110 12.24 5.23 -4.05
C GLY A 110 11.49 5.91 -5.19
N CYS A 111 10.87 7.08 -4.97
CA CYS A 111 10.14 7.81 -6.00
C CYS A 111 11.08 8.28 -7.12
N PRO A 112 10.91 7.83 -8.39
CA PRO A 112 11.83 8.17 -9.47
C PRO A 112 11.49 9.51 -10.15
N GLN A 113 10.43 10.19 -9.72
CA GLN A 113 9.92 11.42 -10.35
C GLN A 113 11.01 12.49 -10.38
N SER A 114 11.24 13.08 -11.56
CA SER A 114 12.34 14.04 -11.77
C SER A 114 12.24 15.26 -10.86
N TRP A 115 11.04 15.81 -10.66
CA TRP A 115 10.82 16.94 -9.76
C TRP A 115 11.19 16.60 -8.31
N ALA A 116 10.82 15.40 -7.83
CA ALA A 116 11.13 14.97 -6.47
C ALA A 116 12.64 14.78 -6.31
N CYS A 117 13.29 14.16 -7.30
CA CYS A 117 14.74 13.97 -7.26
C CYS A 117 15.50 15.31 -7.29
N ALA A 118 15.02 16.30 -8.05
CA ALA A 118 15.62 17.63 -8.09
C ALA A 118 15.59 18.32 -6.72
N GLU A 119 14.56 18.08 -5.92
CA GLU A 119 14.43 18.55 -4.54
C GLU A 119 15.14 17.65 -3.51
N THR A 120 16.00 16.72 -3.93
CA THR A 120 16.66 15.73 -3.05
C THR A 120 15.64 14.87 -2.27
N LEU A 121 14.56 14.46 -2.92
CA LEU A 121 13.55 13.54 -2.39
C LEU A 121 13.54 12.22 -3.18
N GLY A 122 12.87 11.21 -2.64
CA GLY A 122 12.65 9.95 -3.35
C GLY A 122 13.96 9.25 -3.71
N ALA A 123 14.09 8.80 -4.95
CA ALA A 123 15.25 8.03 -5.40
C ALA A 123 16.59 8.80 -5.31
N ALA A 124 16.58 10.14 -5.24
CA ALA A 124 17.81 10.91 -5.00
C ALA A 124 18.43 10.59 -3.62
N LEU A 125 17.61 10.25 -2.62
CA LEU A 125 18.08 9.90 -1.28
C LEU A 125 18.89 8.60 -1.25
N MET A 126 18.77 7.73 -2.26
CA MET A 126 19.59 6.51 -2.36
C MET A 126 21.10 6.79 -2.45
N HIS A 127 21.49 7.99 -2.89
CA HIS A 127 22.87 8.45 -2.94
C HIS A 127 23.28 9.27 -1.69
N GLN A 128 22.40 9.36 -0.68
CA GLN A 128 22.58 10.17 0.52
C GLN A 128 22.40 9.33 1.81
N PRO A 129 23.11 8.19 1.98
CA PRO A 129 22.90 7.29 3.13
C PRO A 129 23.11 7.99 4.48
N ALA A 130 24.04 8.94 4.57
CA ALA A 130 24.26 9.73 5.80
C ALA A 130 23.06 10.61 6.15
N LEU A 131 22.42 11.23 5.15
CA LEU A 131 21.21 12.02 5.35
C LEU A 131 20.05 11.14 5.77
N VAL A 132 19.81 10.02 5.08
CA VAL A 132 18.72 9.10 5.44
C VAL A 132 18.91 8.55 6.83
N SER A 133 20.14 8.22 7.22
CA SER A 133 20.47 7.82 8.60
C SER A 133 20.12 8.92 9.62
N ALA A 134 20.38 10.19 9.30
CA ALA A 134 19.99 11.31 10.15
C ALA A 134 18.46 11.49 10.23
N LEU A 135 17.74 11.27 9.13
CA LEU A 135 16.27 11.29 9.10
C LEU A 135 15.70 10.17 9.98
N VAL A 136 16.21 8.94 9.86
CA VAL A 136 15.81 7.79 10.68
C VAL A 136 16.04 8.10 12.17
N ARG A 137 17.24 8.53 12.56
CA ARG A 137 17.53 8.89 13.96
C ARG A 137 16.61 10.00 14.48
N SER A 138 16.31 11.00 13.64
CA SER A 138 15.42 12.09 14.01
C SER A 138 13.99 11.62 14.31
N ALA A 139 13.47 10.71 13.49
CA ALA A 139 12.16 10.09 13.70
C ALA A 139 12.15 9.21 14.95
N LYS A 140 13.17 8.37 15.16
CA LYS A 140 13.30 7.53 16.36
C LYS A 140 13.37 8.39 17.63
N SER A 141 14.09 9.51 17.59
CA SER A 141 14.14 10.48 18.69
C SER A 141 12.79 11.11 18.98
N ALA A 142 12.03 11.51 17.96
CA ALA A 142 10.66 12.00 18.14
C ALA A 142 9.75 10.94 18.78
N LEU A 143 9.80 9.69 18.32
CA LEU A 143 9.04 8.59 18.93
C LEU A 143 9.41 8.37 20.39
N ALA A 144 10.70 8.43 20.74
CA ALA A 144 11.16 8.33 22.12
C ALA A 144 10.62 9.46 22.99
N SER A 145 10.64 10.71 22.51
CA SER A 145 10.10 11.87 23.24
C SER A 145 8.58 11.79 23.50
N LEU A 146 7.86 11.04 22.68
CA LEU A 146 6.42 10.79 22.85
C LEU A 146 6.11 9.54 23.70
N GLY A 147 7.12 8.79 24.15
CA GLY A 147 6.92 7.50 24.81
C GLY A 147 6.34 6.42 23.88
N LEU A 148 6.55 6.58 22.57
CA LEU A 148 6.04 5.68 21.52
C LEU A 148 7.12 4.75 20.95
N GLN A 149 8.35 4.81 21.47
CA GLN A 149 9.44 3.88 21.12
C GLN A 149 8.99 2.42 21.33
N GLY A 150 9.30 1.55 20.37
CA GLY A 150 8.93 0.13 20.41
C GLY A 150 7.48 -0.16 20.04
N ARG A 151 6.58 0.82 20.21
CA ARG A 151 5.15 0.70 19.83
C ARG A 151 4.88 1.14 18.40
N LYS A 152 5.69 2.06 17.88
CA LYS A 152 5.59 2.61 16.52
C LYS A 152 6.91 2.39 15.79
N THR A 153 6.84 2.19 14.47
CA THR A 153 8.03 1.91 13.65
C THR A 153 8.47 3.09 12.80
N VAL A 154 9.76 3.15 12.49
CA VAL A 154 10.35 3.94 11.42
C VAL A 154 10.85 2.99 10.33
N SER A 155 10.39 3.19 9.11
CA SER A 155 10.74 2.35 7.95
C SER A 155 11.30 3.19 6.81
N VAL A 156 11.95 2.53 5.86
CA VAL A 156 12.33 3.18 4.60
C VAL A 156 11.86 2.34 3.42
N LYS A 157 11.38 3.01 2.37
CA LYS A 157 11.04 2.38 1.09
C LYS A 157 12.04 2.79 0.02
N ILE A 158 12.82 1.82 -0.45
CA ILE A 158 13.96 2.04 -1.36
C ILE A 158 13.70 1.47 -2.76
N ARG A 159 14.55 1.92 -3.70
CA ARG A 159 14.89 1.20 -4.94
C ARG A 159 16.26 0.55 -4.79
N VAL A 160 16.71 -0.19 -5.80
CA VAL A 160 18.07 -0.74 -5.82
C VAL A 160 19.02 0.12 -6.67
N HIS A 161 20.30 0.13 -6.31
CA HIS A 161 21.39 0.63 -7.16
C HIS A 161 21.74 -0.38 -8.24
N ALA A 162 22.39 0.09 -9.31
CA ALA A 162 22.91 -0.79 -10.36
C ALA A 162 23.95 -1.78 -9.80
N ALA A 163 24.84 -1.29 -8.93
CA ALA A 163 25.74 -2.16 -8.18
C ALA A 163 25.12 -2.55 -6.84
N ILE A 164 24.84 -3.84 -6.66
CA ILE A 164 24.14 -4.34 -5.47
C ILE A 164 24.86 -4.04 -4.15
N HIS A 165 26.19 -3.94 -4.18
CA HIS A 165 27.00 -3.63 -3.00
C HIS A 165 26.71 -2.22 -2.44
N GLU A 166 26.37 -1.26 -3.30
CA GLU A 166 25.93 0.09 -2.88
C GLU A 166 24.57 0.02 -2.18
N THR A 167 23.64 -0.80 -2.69
CA THR A 167 22.34 -1.03 -2.03
C THR A 167 22.54 -1.65 -0.65
N ARG A 168 23.42 -2.65 -0.53
CA ARG A 168 23.77 -3.27 0.75
C ARG A 168 24.42 -2.29 1.72
N ALA A 169 25.29 -1.40 1.22
CA ALA A 169 25.90 -0.35 2.04
C ALA A 169 24.86 0.66 2.55
N PHE A 170 23.91 1.06 1.70
CA PHE A 170 22.78 1.90 2.10
C PHE A 170 21.93 1.23 3.20
N VAL A 171 21.59 -0.04 3.01
CA VAL A 171 20.81 -0.84 3.99
C VAL A 171 21.51 -0.88 5.34
N ARG A 172 22.82 -1.19 5.37
CA ARG A 172 23.59 -1.17 6.64
C ARG A 172 23.56 0.19 7.32
N ALA A 173 23.73 1.28 6.56
CA ALA A 173 23.72 2.62 7.13
C ALA A 173 22.38 2.97 7.81
N VAL A 174 21.24 2.62 7.20
CA VAL A 174 19.92 2.88 7.80
C VAL A 174 19.59 1.94 8.96
N GLU A 175 20.10 0.70 8.94
CA GLU A 175 20.02 -0.21 10.09
C GLU A 175 20.82 0.30 11.28
N ASP A 176 22.05 0.76 11.06
CA ASP A 176 22.89 1.35 12.12
C ASP A 176 22.26 2.64 12.68
N ALA A 177 21.38 3.28 11.91
CA ALA A 177 20.56 4.41 12.35
C ALA A 177 19.30 4.02 13.14
N GLY A 178 18.95 2.73 13.16
CA GLY A 178 17.81 2.17 13.90
C GLY A 178 16.50 2.10 13.12
N VAL A 179 16.54 1.91 11.80
CA VAL A 179 15.34 1.58 11.01
C VAL A 179 14.75 0.25 11.50
N ASP A 180 13.42 0.13 11.53
CA ASP A 180 12.74 -1.04 12.07
C ASP A 180 12.47 -2.11 10.99
N PHE A 181 12.20 -1.70 9.74
CA PHE A 181 12.11 -2.60 8.58
C PHE A 181 12.28 -1.82 7.27
N ILE A 182 12.52 -2.54 6.17
CA ILE A 182 12.81 -1.94 4.86
C ILE A 182 11.90 -2.51 3.78
N THR A 183 11.33 -1.66 2.93
CA THR A 183 10.63 -2.11 1.71
C THR A 183 11.51 -1.88 0.48
N VAL A 184 11.74 -2.92 -0.32
CA VAL A 184 12.64 -2.88 -1.48
C VAL A 184 11.85 -3.03 -2.77
N HIS A 185 11.90 -2.00 -3.63
CA HIS A 185 11.52 -2.16 -5.02
C HIS A 185 12.73 -2.61 -5.84
N GLY A 186 12.67 -3.82 -6.41
CA GLY A 186 13.76 -4.45 -7.18
C GLY A 186 14.00 -3.82 -8.57
N ARG A 187 13.92 -2.51 -8.69
CA ARG A 187 14.21 -1.77 -9.93
C ARG A 187 15.07 -0.58 -9.57
N THR A 188 16.00 -0.24 -10.44
CA THR A 188 16.73 1.03 -10.32
C THR A 188 15.81 2.22 -10.61
N ARG A 189 16.27 3.45 -10.34
CA ARG A 189 15.52 4.67 -10.72
C ARG A 189 15.18 4.70 -12.21
N SER A 190 16.14 4.31 -13.06
CA SER A 190 16.03 4.38 -14.52
C SER A 190 15.30 3.19 -15.14
N THR A 191 15.07 2.11 -14.40
CA THR A 191 14.38 0.93 -14.92
C THR A 191 12.88 1.21 -15.05
N PRO A 192 12.31 1.16 -16.28
CA PRO A 192 10.89 1.41 -16.49
C PRO A 192 10.04 0.25 -15.95
N SER A 193 8.76 0.52 -15.69
CA SER A 193 7.80 -0.46 -15.16
C SER A 193 7.42 -1.57 -16.15
N SER A 194 7.82 -1.44 -17.42
CA SER A 194 7.70 -2.47 -18.47
C SER A 194 8.77 -3.56 -18.37
N LYS A 195 9.87 -3.32 -17.64
CA LYS A 195 10.88 -4.33 -17.35
C LYS A 195 10.51 -5.07 -16.06
N PRO A 196 10.72 -6.40 -15.98
CA PRO A 196 10.47 -7.16 -14.77
C PRO A 196 11.22 -6.60 -13.55
N VAL A 197 10.65 -6.80 -12.36
CA VAL A 197 11.36 -6.57 -11.10
C VAL A 197 12.53 -7.58 -10.94
N ASP A 198 13.67 -7.09 -10.48
CA ASP A 198 14.85 -7.88 -10.17
C ASP A 198 14.70 -8.53 -8.79
N LEU A 199 14.33 -9.81 -8.78
CA LEU A 199 14.19 -10.61 -7.56
C LEU A 199 15.54 -10.99 -6.95
N ASP A 200 16.60 -11.09 -7.75
CA ASP A 200 17.94 -11.40 -7.25
C ASP A 200 18.50 -10.23 -6.43
N ALA A 201 18.25 -9.00 -6.85
CA ALA A 201 18.59 -7.81 -6.08
C ALA A 201 17.82 -7.77 -4.75
N ILE A 202 16.53 -8.11 -4.73
CA ILE A 202 15.72 -8.19 -3.50
C ILE A 202 16.27 -9.29 -2.58
N ARG A 203 16.53 -10.50 -3.10
CA ARG A 203 17.14 -11.61 -2.37
C ARG A 203 18.49 -11.20 -1.78
N ALA A 204 19.32 -10.51 -2.55
CA ALA A 204 20.63 -10.04 -2.13
C ALA A 204 20.57 -8.98 -1.02
N VAL A 205 19.49 -8.19 -0.96
CA VAL A 205 19.20 -7.29 0.17
C VAL A 205 18.67 -8.07 1.37
N LYS A 206 17.69 -8.96 1.19
CA LYS A 206 17.13 -9.77 2.29
C LYS A 206 18.20 -10.60 2.99
N ALA A 207 19.13 -11.18 2.25
CA ALA A 207 20.24 -11.95 2.80
C ALA A 207 21.26 -11.10 3.60
N ALA A 208 21.31 -9.79 3.36
CA ALA A 208 22.24 -8.87 4.03
C ALA A 208 21.58 -8.06 5.17
N ALA A 209 20.25 -7.96 5.18
CA ALA A 209 19.50 -7.20 6.16
C ALA A 209 19.32 -8.00 7.46
N ARG A 210 19.44 -7.30 8.59
CA ARG A 210 19.15 -7.77 9.96
C ARG A 210 17.70 -7.49 10.34
N VAL A 211 17.08 -6.50 9.72
CA VAL A 211 15.67 -6.13 9.92
C VAL A 211 14.75 -6.82 8.91
N PRO A 212 13.43 -6.91 9.16
CA PRO A 212 12.49 -7.44 8.17
C PRO A 212 12.53 -6.66 6.84
N VAL A 213 12.33 -7.39 5.75
CA VAL A 213 12.31 -6.84 4.39
C VAL A 213 10.99 -7.18 3.71
N LEU A 214 10.34 -6.17 3.15
CA LEU A 214 9.18 -6.31 2.28
C LEU A 214 9.60 -6.19 0.82
N ALA A 215 9.22 -7.14 -0.03
CA ALA A 215 9.39 -7.02 -1.48
C ALA A 215 8.30 -6.14 -2.10
N ASN A 216 8.68 -5.26 -3.04
CA ASN A 216 7.73 -4.49 -3.83
C ASN A 216 8.05 -4.59 -5.33
N GLY A 217 7.01 -4.80 -6.15
CA GLY A 217 7.11 -4.84 -7.60
C GLY A 217 6.51 -6.12 -8.17
N ASP A 218 5.68 -5.96 -9.19
CA ASP A 218 5.11 -7.04 -10.00
C ASP A 218 4.37 -8.13 -9.23
N VAL A 219 3.61 -7.72 -8.21
CA VAL A 219 2.65 -8.57 -7.48
C VAL A 219 1.25 -8.22 -7.97
N PHE A 220 0.73 -8.99 -8.92
CA PHE A 220 -0.61 -8.85 -9.51
C PHE A 220 -1.54 -10.02 -9.20
N THR A 221 -0.99 -11.13 -8.71
CA THR A 221 -1.71 -12.34 -8.32
C THR A 221 -1.15 -12.95 -7.04
N LEU A 222 -1.87 -13.89 -6.43
CA LEU A 222 -1.35 -14.70 -5.33
C LEU A 222 -0.21 -15.64 -5.80
N ALA A 223 -0.18 -16.01 -7.08
CA ALA A 223 0.92 -16.76 -7.65
C ALA A 223 2.21 -15.91 -7.69
N ASP A 224 2.10 -14.61 -7.99
CA ASP A 224 3.24 -13.69 -7.89
C ASP A 224 3.78 -13.59 -6.47
N VAL A 225 2.89 -13.57 -5.46
CA VAL A 225 3.31 -13.58 -4.05
C VAL A 225 4.17 -14.79 -3.77
N ARG A 226 3.69 -16.00 -4.12
CA ARG A 226 4.44 -17.25 -3.92
C ARG A 226 5.79 -17.21 -4.60
N ARG A 227 5.82 -16.82 -5.88
CA ARG A 227 7.06 -16.67 -6.67
C ARG A 227 8.05 -15.70 -6.02
N VAL A 228 7.57 -14.54 -5.56
CA VAL A 228 8.42 -13.53 -4.91
C VAL A 228 8.96 -14.07 -3.58
N VAL A 229 8.12 -14.67 -2.75
CA VAL A 229 8.52 -15.22 -1.45
C VAL A 229 9.52 -16.37 -1.61
N GLU A 230 9.24 -17.32 -2.49
CA GLU A 230 10.13 -18.46 -2.78
C GLU A 230 11.50 -17.98 -3.31
N ALA A 231 11.51 -17.00 -4.21
CA ALA A 231 12.75 -16.49 -4.80
C ALA A 231 13.58 -15.62 -3.86
N THR A 232 12.98 -15.00 -2.84
CA THR A 232 13.66 -13.94 -2.07
C THR A 232 13.72 -14.17 -0.56
N GLY A 233 12.83 -15.00 0.00
CA GLY A 233 12.73 -15.22 1.44
C GLY A 233 12.28 -14.00 2.25
N VAL A 234 11.61 -13.03 1.63
CA VAL A 234 11.13 -11.80 2.29
C VAL A 234 10.05 -12.08 3.34
N ASP A 235 9.90 -11.16 4.29
CA ASP A 235 8.96 -11.27 5.40
C ASP A 235 7.56 -10.70 5.06
N GLY A 236 7.48 -9.95 3.96
CA GLY A 236 6.23 -9.40 3.44
C GLY A 236 6.32 -9.04 1.96
N VAL A 237 5.16 -8.86 1.36
CA VAL A 237 5.01 -8.39 -0.02
C VAL A 237 4.14 -7.16 -0.05
N MET A 238 4.51 -6.20 -0.88
CA MET A 238 3.80 -4.94 -1.06
C MET A 238 3.35 -4.82 -2.52
N SER A 239 2.05 -4.71 -2.74
CA SER A 239 1.47 -4.47 -4.08
C SER A 239 1.04 -3.02 -4.26
N ALA A 240 1.18 -2.52 -5.49
CA ALA A 240 0.75 -1.19 -5.90
C ALA A 240 -0.30 -1.32 -7.01
N ARG A 241 0.17 -1.44 -8.26
CA ARG A 241 -0.68 -1.60 -9.45
C ARG A 241 -1.61 -2.82 -9.37
N GLY A 242 -1.14 -3.94 -8.82
CA GLY A 242 -1.98 -5.12 -8.63
C GLY A 242 -3.21 -4.85 -7.76
N LEU A 243 -3.07 -4.04 -6.71
CA LEU A 243 -4.21 -3.60 -5.88
C LEU A 243 -5.05 -2.50 -6.54
N LEU A 244 -4.49 -1.70 -7.46
CA LEU A 244 -5.30 -0.76 -8.25
C LEU A 244 -6.22 -1.50 -9.23
N GLU A 245 -5.70 -2.54 -9.87
CA GLU A 245 -6.44 -3.39 -10.81
C GLU A 245 -7.43 -4.32 -10.09
N ASP A 246 -7.06 -4.83 -8.91
CA ASP A 246 -7.93 -5.63 -8.06
C ASP A 246 -7.65 -5.34 -6.58
N PRO A 247 -8.42 -4.44 -5.96
CA PRO A 247 -8.28 -4.14 -4.53
C PRO A 247 -8.55 -5.35 -3.65
N GLY A 248 -9.22 -6.37 -4.19
CA GLY A 248 -9.53 -7.65 -3.58
C GLY A 248 -8.44 -8.72 -3.70
N LEU A 249 -7.25 -8.37 -4.20
CA LEU A 249 -6.16 -9.30 -4.52
C LEU A 249 -5.83 -10.33 -3.42
N PHE A 250 -5.95 -9.96 -2.15
CA PHE A 250 -5.61 -10.82 -1.01
C PHE A 250 -6.84 -11.34 -0.24
N ALA A 251 -8.05 -11.05 -0.72
CA ALA A 251 -9.31 -11.30 0.00
C ALA A 251 -9.59 -12.79 0.25
N HIS A 252 -9.13 -13.69 -0.62
CA HIS A 252 -9.33 -15.13 -0.48
C HIS A 252 -8.71 -15.75 0.79
N HIS A 253 -7.91 -14.99 1.53
CA HIS A 253 -7.30 -15.41 2.79
C HIS A 253 -8.03 -14.90 4.04
N HIS A 254 -8.92 -13.91 3.90
CA HIS A 254 -9.58 -13.24 5.03
C HIS A 254 -10.81 -13.96 5.57
N HIS A 255 -11.14 -15.14 5.05
CA HIS A 255 -12.27 -15.95 5.52
C HIS A 255 -12.06 -16.60 6.90
N HIS A 256 -11.00 -16.29 7.66
CA HIS A 256 -10.71 -16.99 8.92
C HIS A 256 -10.73 -16.16 10.20
N HIS A 257 -10.80 -14.81 10.20
CA HIS A 257 -10.54 -14.03 11.43
C HIS A 257 -11.47 -12.86 11.75
N HIS A 258 -12.78 -12.98 11.53
CA HIS A 258 -13.75 -12.25 12.36
C HIS A 258 -14.24 -13.15 13.51
N PRO A 259 -14.16 -12.72 14.78
CA PRO A 259 -14.86 -13.38 15.87
C PRO A 259 -16.34 -12.99 15.81
N HIS A 260 -17.02 -13.40 14.74
CA HIS A 260 -18.47 -13.49 14.73
C HIS A 260 -18.81 -14.97 14.70
N HIS A 261 -19.74 -15.35 15.58
CA HIS A 261 -20.25 -16.70 15.73
C HIS A 261 -20.37 -17.44 14.39
N PRO A 262 -20.04 -18.76 14.35
CA PRO A 262 -20.28 -19.54 13.15
C PRO A 262 -21.79 -19.51 12.89
N GLU A 263 -22.22 -18.77 11.87
CA GLU A 263 -23.53 -18.96 11.29
C GLU A 263 -23.56 -20.39 10.72
N PRO A 264 -24.63 -21.18 10.98
CA PRO A 264 -24.73 -22.52 10.44
C PRO A 264 -24.63 -22.47 8.93
N ALA A 265 -23.75 -23.29 8.37
CA ALA A 265 -23.56 -23.39 6.93
C ALA A 265 -24.90 -23.68 6.26
N ALA A 266 -25.41 -22.71 5.51
CA ALA A 266 -26.52 -22.91 4.59
C ALA A 266 -26.17 -24.07 3.63
N PRO A 267 -27.15 -24.88 3.19
CA PRO A 267 -26.89 -25.98 2.27
C PRO A 267 -26.15 -25.46 1.04
N ALA A 268 -25.07 -26.16 0.67
CA ALA A 268 -24.21 -25.77 -0.43
C ALA A 268 -25.04 -25.62 -1.72
N ALA A 269 -25.22 -24.37 -2.15
CA ALA A 269 -25.71 -24.07 -3.48
C ALA A 269 -24.80 -24.77 -4.51
N PRO A 270 -25.32 -25.17 -5.69
CA PRO A 270 -24.47 -25.72 -6.75
C PRO A 270 -23.32 -24.75 -7.03
N ALA A 271 -22.10 -25.28 -7.13
CA ALA A 271 -20.89 -24.48 -7.30
C ALA A 271 -21.03 -23.57 -8.53
N GLU A 272 -21.03 -22.25 -8.30
CA GLU A 272 -21.00 -21.24 -9.36
C GLU A 272 -19.71 -21.43 -10.19
N PRO A 273 -19.74 -21.25 -11.53
CA PRO A 273 -18.52 -21.30 -12.31
C PRO A 273 -17.49 -20.29 -11.78
N ALA A 274 -16.24 -20.71 -11.56
CA ALA A 274 -15.21 -19.89 -10.91
C ALA A 274 -15.03 -18.47 -11.51
N ALA A 275 -15.29 -18.30 -12.80
CA ALA A 275 -15.25 -16.99 -13.46
C ALA A 275 -16.40 -16.06 -13.03
N ALA A 276 -17.59 -16.59 -12.77
CA ALA A 276 -18.73 -15.82 -12.30
C ALA A 276 -18.57 -15.45 -10.81
N GLU A 277 -18.06 -16.35 -9.99
CA GLU A 277 -17.69 -16.07 -8.59
C GLU A 277 -16.65 -14.94 -8.50
N GLU A 278 -15.56 -15.04 -9.28
CA GLU A 278 -14.51 -14.01 -9.33
C GLU A 278 -15.06 -12.66 -9.80
N ARG A 279 -15.95 -12.68 -10.81
CA ARG A 279 -16.62 -11.47 -11.29
C ARG A 279 -17.48 -10.83 -10.20
N ARG A 280 -18.27 -11.63 -9.48
CA ARG A 280 -19.12 -11.18 -8.36
C ARG A 280 -18.27 -10.59 -7.23
N ARG A 281 -17.17 -11.25 -6.86
CA ARG A 281 -16.21 -10.74 -5.85
C ARG A 281 -15.65 -9.38 -6.26
N ARG A 282 -15.12 -9.26 -7.48
CA ARG A 282 -14.55 -7.99 -7.97
C ARG A 282 -15.59 -6.87 -8.00
N TRP A 283 -16.84 -7.18 -8.36
CA TRP A 283 -17.93 -6.22 -8.30
C TRP A 283 -18.22 -5.74 -6.87
N LYS A 284 -18.32 -6.65 -5.91
CA LYS A 284 -18.52 -6.30 -4.48
C LYS A 284 -17.41 -5.39 -3.95
N VAL A 285 -16.16 -5.64 -4.36
CA VAL A 285 -15.02 -4.78 -4.00
C VAL A 285 -15.14 -3.39 -4.63
N LEU A 286 -15.59 -3.30 -5.88
CA LEU A 286 -15.84 -2.04 -6.58
C LEU A 286 -16.95 -1.24 -5.90
N GLU A 287 -18.08 -1.87 -5.56
CA GLU A 287 -19.17 -1.24 -4.81
C GLU A 287 -18.68 -0.74 -3.44
N HIS A 288 -17.87 -1.55 -2.75
CA HIS A 288 -17.25 -1.13 -1.49
C HIS A 288 -16.38 0.12 -1.68
N PHE A 289 -15.56 0.17 -2.73
CA PHE A 289 -14.77 1.35 -3.05
C PHE A 289 -15.65 2.60 -3.25
N VAL A 290 -16.74 2.48 -4.00
CA VAL A 290 -17.69 3.59 -4.20
C VAL A 290 -18.30 4.07 -2.88
N ILE A 291 -18.70 3.14 -2.00
CA ILE A 291 -19.19 3.47 -0.65
C ILE A 291 -18.11 4.23 0.15
N GLN A 292 -16.85 3.79 0.08
CA GLN A 292 -15.75 4.47 0.75
C GLN A 292 -15.46 5.85 0.16
N VAL A 293 -15.64 6.04 -1.15
CA VAL A 293 -15.53 7.36 -1.81
C VAL A 293 -16.63 8.30 -1.32
N ILE A 294 -17.87 7.82 -1.14
CA ILE A 294 -18.95 8.65 -0.59
C ILE A 294 -18.63 9.07 0.85
N ARG A 295 -18.08 8.17 1.66
CA ARG A 295 -17.70 8.44 3.06
C ARG A 295 -16.47 9.33 3.21
N ALA A 296 -15.50 9.17 2.31
CA ALA A 296 -14.24 9.90 2.31
C ALA A 296 -13.92 10.39 0.88
N PRO A 297 -14.54 11.51 0.45
CA PRO A 297 -14.45 11.98 -0.91
C PRO A 297 -13.02 12.20 -1.40
N ILE A 298 -12.78 11.75 -2.63
CA ILE A 298 -11.57 12.04 -3.40
C ILE A 298 -11.99 12.79 -4.69
N PRO A 299 -11.08 13.56 -5.31
CA PRO A 299 -11.36 14.21 -6.58
C PRO A 299 -12.00 13.25 -7.60
N PHE A 300 -13.11 13.66 -8.22
CA PHE A 300 -13.92 12.79 -9.09
C PHE A 300 -13.11 12.11 -10.20
N LYS A 301 -12.14 12.82 -10.81
CA LYS A 301 -11.23 12.22 -11.80
C LYS A 301 -10.42 11.04 -11.27
N LEU A 302 -10.09 11.04 -9.98
CA LEU A 302 -9.43 9.89 -9.33
C LEU A 302 -10.40 8.74 -9.10
N VAL A 303 -11.68 9.02 -8.80
CA VAL A 303 -12.73 7.99 -8.72
C VAL A 303 -12.85 7.28 -10.07
N VAL A 304 -13.02 8.03 -11.15
CA VAL A 304 -13.08 7.50 -12.52
C VAL A 304 -11.84 6.68 -12.87
N HIS A 305 -10.64 7.17 -12.52
CA HIS A 305 -9.41 6.42 -12.75
C HIS A 305 -9.39 5.09 -11.98
N HIS A 306 -9.70 5.10 -10.69
CA HIS A 306 -9.78 3.88 -9.88
C HIS A 306 -10.77 2.87 -10.46
N LEU A 307 -11.98 3.31 -10.84
CA LEU A 307 -12.96 2.43 -11.45
C LEU A 307 -12.52 1.90 -12.81
N SER A 308 -11.77 2.68 -13.59
CA SER A 308 -11.21 2.25 -14.86
C SER A 308 -10.16 1.15 -14.67
N GLU A 309 -9.27 1.29 -13.67
CA GLU A 309 -8.27 0.27 -13.32
C GLU A 309 -8.96 -1.00 -12.80
N MET A 310 -9.88 -0.88 -11.84
CA MET A 310 -10.65 -2.00 -11.28
C MET A 310 -11.51 -2.68 -12.33
N GLY A 311 -12.06 -1.89 -13.24
CA GLY A 311 -12.94 -2.29 -14.34
C GLY A 311 -12.21 -3.03 -15.46
N SER A 312 -10.89 -2.89 -15.53
CA SER A 312 -10.08 -3.43 -16.61
C SER A 312 -9.55 -4.85 -16.32
N SER A 313 -9.17 -5.54 -17.39
CA SER A 313 -8.35 -6.74 -17.32
C SER A 313 -7.03 -6.40 -17.97
N ASP A 314 -5.95 -6.44 -17.22
CA ASP A 314 -4.66 -6.49 -17.87
C ASP A 314 -3.77 -7.51 -17.17
N ARG A 315 -2.98 -8.21 -17.99
CA ARG A 315 -1.82 -9.03 -17.62
C ARG A 315 -1.95 -10.51 -17.29
N GLU A 316 -3.11 -11.10 -17.01
CA GLU A 316 -3.23 -12.58 -16.92
C GLU A 316 -4.66 -13.06 -16.60
N ARG A 317 -5.51 -12.17 -16.08
CA ARG A 317 -6.86 -12.50 -15.62
C ARG A 317 -7.84 -12.49 -16.78
N LYS A 318 -8.49 -13.63 -17.02
CA LYS A 318 -9.60 -13.73 -17.97
C LYS A 318 -10.82 -13.01 -17.40
N GLY A 319 -11.24 -11.92 -18.04
CA GLY A 319 -12.52 -11.25 -17.78
C GLY A 319 -12.37 -9.83 -17.23
N SER A 320 -12.56 -8.84 -18.11
CA SER A 320 -12.75 -7.44 -17.73
C SER A 320 -14.10 -7.29 -16.99
N LEU A 321 -14.14 -6.49 -15.93
CA LEU A 321 -15.41 -6.16 -15.26
C LEU A 321 -16.28 -5.31 -16.17
N PHE A 322 -15.65 -4.39 -16.90
CA PHE A 322 -16.30 -3.52 -17.88
C PHE A 322 -16.00 -3.93 -19.31
N SER A 323 -17.03 -3.91 -20.17
CA SER A 323 -16.87 -3.96 -21.63
C SER A 323 -16.16 -2.72 -22.16
N LYS A 324 -15.83 -2.69 -23.45
CA LYS A 324 -15.21 -1.52 -24.07
C LYS A 324 -16.16 -0.30 -24.05
N GLU A 325 -17.43 -0.56 -24.30
CA GLU A 325 -18.52 0.43 -24.32
C GLU A 325 -18.75 0.98 -22.92
N GLU A 326 -18.74 0.13 -21.90
CA GLU A 326 -18.88 0.52 -20.49
C GLU A 326 -17.70 1.38 -20.01
N LYS A 327 -16.48 1.07 -20.45
CA LYS A 327 -15.32 1.94 -20.17
C LYS A 327 -15.44 3.29 -20.84
N ALA A 328 -15.95 3.35 -22.08
CA ALA A 328 -16.22 4.62 -22.75
C ALA A 328 -17.26 5.43 -21.97
N ARG A 329 -18.34 4.77 -21.52
CA ARG A 329 -19.40 5.40 -20.72
C ARG A 329 -18.87 5.94 -19.37
N LEU A 330 -18.05 5.17 -18.66
CA LEU A 330 -17.39 5.61 -17.43
C LEU A 330 -16.60 6.92 -17.64
N MET A 331 -15.91 7.04 -18.77
CA MET A 331 -15.13 8.24 -19.10
C MET A 331 -15.98 9.45 -19.49
N GLU A 332 -17.24 9.24 -19.86
CA GLU A 332 -18.21 10.30 -20.17
C GLU A 332 -18.89 10.87 -18.92
N CYS A 333 -18.98 10.10 -17.83
CA CYS A 333 -19.54 10.57 -16.56
C CYS A 333 -18.80 11.83 -16.09
N LYS A 334 -19.54 12.88 -15.73
CA LYS A 334 -19.00 14.18 -15.29
C LYS A 334 -19.19 14.42 -13.80
N THR A 335 -20.14 13.71 -13.19
CA THR A 335 -20.49 13.86 -11.78
C THR A 335 -20.57 12.52 -11.06
N MET A 336 -20.49 12.55 -9.74
CA MET A 336 -20.67 11.36 -8.93
C MET A 336 -22.09 10.79 -9.06
N LEU A 337 -23.10 11.63 -9.26
CA LEU A 337 -24.50 11.19 -9.42
C LEU A 337 -24.67 10.37 -10.71
N GLU A 338 -24.23 10.92 -11.85
CA GLU A 338 -24.25 10.20 -13.15
C GLU A 338 -23.50 8.86 -13.09
N LEU A 339 -22.41 8.81 -12.32
CA LEU A 339 -21.64 7.59 -12.13
C LEU A 339 -22.38 6.55 -11.29
N LEU A 340 -23.06 6.97 -10.22
CA LEU A 340 -23.84 6.08 -9.35
C LEU A 340 -25.04 5.49 -10.09
N ASP A 341 -25.81 6.33 -10.77
CA ASP A 341 -26.98 5.89 -11.55
C ASP A 341 -26.57 4.82 -12.59
N TRP A 342 -25.45 5.07 -13.30
CA TRP A 342 -24.93 4.12 -14.29
C TRP A 342 -24.43 2.80 -13.66
N LEU A 343 -23.75 2.86 -12.50
CA LEU A 343 -23.29 1.65 -11.81
C LEU A 343 -24.47 0.81 -11.27
N ASP A 344 -25.53 1.47 -10.82
CA ASP A 344 -26.74 0.81 -10.34
C ASP A 344 -27.46 0.06 -11.48
N GLU A 345 -27.68 0.72 -12.62
CA GLU A 345 -28.22 0.10 -13.84
C GLU A 345 -27.40 -1.12 -14.27
N LEU A 346 -26.07 -0.98 -14.23
CA LEU A 346 -25.15 -2.04 -14.63
C LEU A 346 -25.15 -3.23 -13.67
N GLY A 347 -25.29 -2.99 -12.37
CA GLY A 347 -25.37 -4.02 -11.34
C GLY A 347 -26.67 -4.82 -11.41
N ASP A 348 -27.80 -4.13 -11.58
CA ASP A 348 -29.14 -4.73 -11.67
C ASP A 348 -29.27 -5.59 -12.94
N GLY A 349 -28.80 -5.08 -14.09
CA GLY A 349 -28.84 -5.79 -15.37
C GLY A 349 -27.97 -7.06 -15.44
N ARG A 350 -27.18 -7.34 -14.40
CA ARG A 350 -26.26 -8.49 -14.33
C ARG A 350 -26.59 -9.49 -13.23
N GLU A 351 -27.70 -9.30 -12.50
CA GLU A 351 -28.09 -10.09 -11.32
C GLU A 351 -26.98 -10.22 -10.24
N ILE A 352 -26.05 -9.26 -10.16
CA ILE A 352 -24.90 -9.33 -9.24
C ILE A 352 -25.33 -9.05 -7.78
N ARG A 353 -26.48 -8.41 -7.58
CA ARG A 353 -27.01 -7.95 -6.27
C ARG A 353 -27.85 -8.97 -5.48
N ARG A 354 -28.04 -10.19 -6.00
CA ARG A 354 -28.80 -11.24 -5.29
C ARG A 354 -27.95 -12.03 -4.31
#